data_AF-A0A382DIQ2-F1
#
_entry.id   AF-A0A382DIQ2-F1
#
_cell.length_a   1.000
_cell.length_b   1.000
_cell.length_c   1.000
_cell.angle_alpha   90.00
_cell.angle_beta   90.00
_cell.angle_gamma   90.00
#
_symmetry.space_group_name_H-M   'P 1'
#
loop_
_entity.id
_entity.type
_entity.pdbx_description
1 polymer ?
#
loop_
_entity_poly.entity_id
_entity_poly.type
_entity_poly.pdbx_seq_one_letter_code
_entity_poly.pdbx_strand_id
1 'polypeptide(L)'
;MTADEKSKIDADEDYGFDVAGFIHVPQVLSAADVAACNEAIDAVGRDAGMLEWPAPHCAPFQGLQQHPVLTSYLEALCGSGFVMDRPPTLVADGPEGTVVPLTNGPPEDRRRLRYANYNGTRESRGVRIFLALEPTSKDGGVVLVTASHNRSTEPPADFLTGADDLGMTEEPELQAGDVLICAATMLCGVRGRPGRVIETQYVSARTRPTAGYPQIDSPEWATELTPGQQAVVGTRTTGRGGTVLSDGERTWVAQVEEQPATVAYNLDENSLPDPHELWFWDVRGYLILRGVMDEEWLAAANRAVDYALDIQDSLPEGHPSRIEEVPEQALRENDWQWPEDTSPRLGGEINRPRIGGLYQLPAPHCDPFRRMIGHPAIVKRLNWILGYGFRESTEPMCCVYPTGTTGGSLHGQNPGSHTVFNGRQLVEQTNVAWALHGRVCRFRRGQRRVPLR
;
A
#
# COMPACT_ATOMS: atom_id res chain seq x y z
N MET A 1 14.26 23.32 -4.30
CA MET A 1 12.98 23.79 -3.76
C MET A 1 13.23 24.69 -2.58
N THR A 2 12.54 25.82 -2.48
CA THR A 2 12.65 26.76 -1.34
C THR A 2 11.88 26.24 -0.13
N ALA A 3 12.06 26.84 1.06
CA ALA A 3 11.31 26.48 2.26
C ALA A 3 9.79 26.68 2.12
N ASP A 4 9.36 27.61 1.24
CA ASP A 4 7.94 27.85 0.94
C ASP A 4 7.32 26.74 0.08
N GLU A 5 8.09 26.11 -0.82
CA GLU A 5 7.60 25.01 -1.67
C GLU A 5 7.38 23.70 -0.88
N LYS A 6 8.06 23.52 0.26
CA LYS A 6 7.84 22.37 1.17
C LYS A 6 6.70 22.57 2.16
N SER A 7 6.05 23.73 2.15
CA SER A 7 5.08 24.09 3.19
C SER A 7 3.72 23.44 3.00
N LYS A 8 3.49 22.76 1.87
CA LYS A 8 2.22 22.10 1.53
C LYS A 8 2.49 20.83 0.75
N ILE A 9 1.63 19.83 0.98
CA ILE A 9 1.59 18.62 0.17
C ILE A 9 1.31 19.00 -1.30
N ASP A 10 2.11 18.48 -2.22
CA ASP A 10 1.85 18.62 -3.66
C ASP A 10 0.95 17.49 -4.19
N ALA A 11 0.53 17.58 -5.45
CA ALA A 11 -0.38 16.60 -6.05
C ALA A 11 0.24 15.19 -6.18
N ASP A 12 1.55 15.11 -6.39
CA ASP A 12 2.27 13.83 -6.52
C ASP A 12 2.42 13.15 -5.16
N GLU A 13 2.71 13.91 -4.11
CA GLU A 13 2.75 13.45 -2.73
C GLU A 13 1.35 13.04 -2.24
N ASP A 14 0.33 13.82 -2.58
CA ASP A 14 -1.05 13.55 -2.18
C ASP A 14 -1.57 12.24 -2.78
N TYR A 15 -1.41 12.07 -4.10
CA TYR A 15 -1.73 10.82 -4.78
C TYR A 15 -0.80 9.67 -4.37
N GLY A 16 0.48 9.96 -4.18
CA GLY A 16 1.49 9.00 -3.74
C GLY A 16 1.16 8.39 -2.38
N PHE A 17 0.68 9.19 -1.43
CA PHE A 17 0.23 8.68 -0.13
C PHE A 17 -0.96 7.73 -0.26
N ASP A 18 -1.90 8.03 -1.15
CA ASP A 18 -3.08 7.19 -1.37
C ASP A 18 -2.70 5.80 -1.89
N VAL A 19 -1.72 5.75 -2.81
CA VAL A 19 -1.24 4.52 -3.44
C VAL A 19 -0.25 3.76 -2.54
N ALA A 20 0.73 4.45 -1.98
CA ALA A 20 1.85 3.81 -1.28
C ALA A 20 1.67 3.73 0.24
N GLY A 21 0.88 4.63 0.84
CA GLY A 21 0.65 4.72 2.28
C GLY A 21 1.68 5.55 3.04
N PHE A 22 2.63 6.19 2.35
CA PHE A 22 3.64 7.04 2.97
C PHE A 22 4.13 8.16 2.05
N ILE A 23 4.75 9.19 2.64
CA ILE A 23 5.46 10.30 1.98
C ILE A 23 6.82 10.45 2.66
N HIS A 24 7.89 10.62 1.87
CA HIS A 24 9.21 11.03 2.36
C HIS A 24 9.45 12.50 2.02
N VAL A 25 9.51 13.34 3.04
CA VAL A 25 9.74 14.78 2.92
C VAL A 25 11.17 15.10 3.36
N PRO A 26 12.09 15.43 2.43
CA PRO A 26 13.48 15.65 2.78
C PRO A 26 13.70 17.00 3.47
N GLN A 27 14.62 17.05 4.43
CA GLN A 27 15.13 18.26 5.07
C GLN A 27 14.00 19.20 5.53
N VAL A 28 13.06 18.65 6.30
CA VAL A 28 12.01 19.42 6.98
C VAL A 28 12.60 20.15 8.18
N LEU A 29 13.42 19.46 8.97
CA LEU A 29 14.14 20.08 10.09
C LEU A 29 15.42 20.75 9.58
N SER A 30 15.71 21.92 10.13
CA SER A 30 16.99 22.57 9.87
C SER A 30 18.13 21.85 10.60
N ALA A 31 19.38 22.09 10.18
CA ALA A 31 20.55 21.59 10.89
C ALA A 31 20.58 22.05 12.36
N ALA A 32 20.04 23.24 12.67
CA ALA A 32 19.94 23.74 14.04
C ALA A 32 18.90 22.97 14.86
N ASP A 33 17.74 22.65 14.28
CA ASP A 33 16.71 21.84 14.94
C ASP A 33 17.23 20.43 15.24
N VAL A 34 17.92 19.83 14.27
CA VAL A 34 18.56 18.51 14.43
C VAL A 34 19.60 18.54 15.54
N ALA A 35 20.50 19.53 15.54
CA ALA A 35 21.52 19.67 16.57
C ALA A 35 20.90 19.85 17.96
N ALA A 36 19.90 20.72 18.10
CA ALA A 36 19.22 20.96 19.37
C ALA A 36 18.52 19.71 19.91
N CYS A 37 17.87 18.92 19.04
CA CYS A 37 17.27 17.64 19.45
C CYS A 37 18.33 16.63 19.91
N ASN A 38 19.43 16.52 19.17
CA ASN A 38 20.53 15.61 19.50
C ASN A 38 21.21 15.98 20.83
N GLU A 39 21.51 17.26 21.06
CA GLU A 39 22.08 17.75 22.31
C GLU A 39 21.14 17.49 23.50
N ALA A 40 19.82 17.64 23.31
CA ALA A 40 18.84 17.33 24.35
C ALA A 40 18.78 15.84 24.67
N ILE A 41 18.82 14.97 23.66
CA ILE A 41 18.89 13.50 23.84
C ILE A 41 20.16 13.12 24.61
N ASP A 42 21.31 13.65 24.21
CA ASP A 42 22.59 13.35 24.85
C ASP A 42 22.65 13.82 26.30
N ALA A 43 22.06 14.99 26.61
CA ALA A 43 22.04 15.52 27.96
C ALA A 43 21.11 14.75 28.90
N VAL A 44 19.96 14.27 28.41
CA VAL A 44 18.96 13.58 29.25
C VAL A 44 19.20 12.07 29.30
N GLY A 45 19.68 11.46 28.21
CA GLY A 45 19.99 10.03 28.13
C GLY A 45 18.78 9.11 28.26
N ARG A 46 17.61 9.53 27.75
CA ARG A 46 16.36 8.76 27.77
C ARG A 46 15.74 8.69 26.38
N ASP A 47 15.00 7.61 26.12
CA ASP A 47 14.38 7.37 24.81
C ASP A 47 12.94 7.88 24.69
N ALA A 48 12.33 8.29 25.81
CA ALA A 48 10.92 8.67 25.87
C ALA A 48 10.63 9.79 26.88
N GLY A 49 9.45 10.39 26.76
CA GLY A 49 8.99 11.50 27.61
C GLY A 49 9.64 12.84 27.25
N MET A 50 10.03 12.99 25.98
CA MET A 50 10.80 14.13 25.47
C MET A 50 10.09 15.48 25.70
N LEU A 51 8.75 15.46 25.74
CA LEU A 51 7.93 16.65 25.95
C LEU A 51 7.92 17.11 27.42
N GLU A 52 8.20 16.20 28.34
CA GLU A 52 8.17 16.39 29.80
C GLU A 52 9.58 16.49 30.41
N TRP A 53 10.64 16.43 29.61
CA TRP A 53 12.01 16.59 30.11
C TRP A 53 12.22 17.96 30.80
N PRO A 54 13.13 18.06 31.78
CA PRO A 54 13.44 19.34 32.42
C PRO A 54 13.91 20.37 31.39
N ALA A 55 13.47 21.62 31.56
CA ALA A 55 13.97 22.72 30.74
C ALA A 55 15.51 22.84 30.88
N PRO A 56 16.24 23.11 29.79
CA PRO A 56 15.74 23.45 28.45
C PRO A 56 15.49 22.26 27.51
N HIS A 57 15.74 21.02 27.95
CA HIS A 57 15.84 19.86 27.06
C HIS A 57 14.51 19.42 26.41
N CYS A 58 13.36 19.82 26.94
CA CYS A 58 12.06 19.59 26.28
C CYS A 58 11.75 20.57 25.14
N ALA A 59 12.41 21.73 25.11
CA ALA A 59 12.06 22.82 24.20
C ALA A 59 12.18 22.45 22.70
N PRO A 60 13.22 21.72 22.24
CA PRO A 60 13.30 21.30 20.84
C PRO A 60 12.08 20.47 20.41
N PHE A 61 11.69 19.47 21.22
CA PHE A 61 10.57 18.58 20.92
C PHE A 61 9.20 19.25 21.04
N GLN A 62 9.05 20.20 21.96
CA GLN A 62 7.85 21.05 22.04
C GLN A 62 7.72 21.95 20.79
N GLY A 63 8.85 22.48 20.29
CA GLY A 63 8.89 23.24 19.04
C GLY A 63 8.44 22.42 17.83
N LEU A 64 8.83 21.14 17.76
CA LEU A 64 8.42 20.24 16.66
C LEU A 64 6.90 20.07 16.56
N GLN A 65 6.16 20.15 17.67
CA GLN A 65 4.69 20.06 17.65
C GLN A 65 4.01 21.18 16.86
N GLN A 66 4.70 22.30 16.69
CA GLN A 66 4.21 23.49 15.99
C GLN A 66 4.97 23.73 14.68
N HIS A 67 5.78 22.77 14.23
CA HIS A 67 6.58 22.93 13.02
C HIS A 67 5.65 23.13 11.81
N PRO A 68 5.74 24.26 11.09
CA PRO A 68 4.72 24.66 10.11
C PRO A 68 4.54 23.64 8.98
N VAL A 69 5.64 23.04 8.51
CA VAL A 69 5.60 21.97 7.51
C VAL A 69 4.84 20.75 8.05
N LEU A 70 5.17 20.26 9.25
CA LEU A 70 4.51 19.09 9.83
C LEU A 70 3.02 19.34 10.04
N THR A 71 2.67 20.52 10.55
CA THR A 71 1.28 20.96 10.69
C THR A 71 0.56 20.91 9.36
N SER A 72 1.14 21.43 8.27
CA SER A 72 0.47 21.42 6.97
C SER A 72 0.22 20.00 6.44
N TYR A 73 1.20 19.09 6.52
CA TYR A 73 0.99 17.69 6.11
C TYR A 73 -0.04 17.00 7.00
N LEU A 74 0.00 17.22 8.31
CA LEU A 74 -0.98 16.65 9.24
C LEU A 74 -2.40 17.16 8.97
N GLU A 75 -2.58 18.45 8.69
CA GLU A 75 -3.89 19.00 8.30
C GLU A 75 -4.40 18.42 6.98
N ALA A 76 -3.51 18.26 5.98
CA ALA A 76 -3.90 17.71 4.69
C ALA A 76 -4.27 16.22 4.75
N LEU A 77 -3.61 15.44 5.62
CA LEU A 77 -3.84 14.00 5.75
C LEU A 77 -4.95 13.66 6.77
N CYS A 78 -4.92 14.26 7.96
CA CYS A 78 -5.81 13.96 9.09
C CYS A 78 -6.97 14.96 9.26
N GLY A 79 -6.97 16.06 8.52
CA GLY A 79 -7.89 17.18 8.71
C GLY A 79 -7.44 18.13 9.83
N SER A 80 -8.13 19.27 9.92
CA SER A 80 -7.87 20.26 10.96
C SER A 80 -8.23 19.74 12.36
N GLY A 81 -7.53 20.25 13.38
CA GLY A 81 -7.74 19.85 14.78
C GLY A 81 -7.18 18.47 15.13
N PHE A 82 -6.24 17.95 14.33
CA PHE A 82 -5.50 16.74 14.68
C PHE A 82 -4.86 16.86 16.06
N VAL A 83 -4.67 15.71 16.72
CA VAL A 83 -4.06 15.64 18.05
C VAL A 83 -2.97 14.59 18.08
N MET A 84 -1.95 14.80 18.91
CA MET A 84 -0.91 13.81 19.15
C MET A 84 -1.52 12.63 19.94
N ASP A 85 -1.40 11.43 19.37
CA ASP A 85 -1.92 10.19 19.94
C ASP A 85 -0.84 9.41 20.70
N ARG A 86 0.40 9.48 20.21
CA ARG A 86 1.58 8.93 20.89
C ARG A 86 2.69 9.97 20.92
N PRO A 87 3.28 10.25 22.09
CA PRO A 87 4.35 11.24 22.21
C PRO A 87 5.62 10.77 21.48
N PRO A 88 6.52 11.71 21.14
CA PRO A 88 7.80 11.39 20.51
C PRO A 88 8.65 10.46 21.38
N THR A 89 9.17 9.41 20.75
CA THR A 89 10.07 8.41 21.34
C THR A 89 11.15 8.01 20.35
N LEU A 90 12.36 7.69 20.81
CA LEU A 90 13.39 7.11 19.95
C LEU A 90 12.96 5.70 19.51
N VAL A 91 13.12 5.44 18.22
CA VAL A 91 12.90 4.13 17.63
C VAL A 91 13.96 3.17 18.15
N ALA A 92 13.54 2.06 18.75
CA ALA A 92 14.43 1.03 19.24
C ALA A 92 15.14 0.28 18.10
N ASP A 93 16.32 -0.25 18.39
CA ASP A 93 17.04 -1.14 17.48
C ASP A 93 16.18 -2.37 17.12
N GLY A 94 16.21 -2.73 15.83
CA GLY A 94 15.66 -3.95 15.30
C GLY A 94 16.69 -5.08 15.20
N PRO A 95 16.27 -6.28 14.76
CA PRO A 95 17.20 -7.37 14.49
C PRO A 95 18.16 -7.03 13.35
N GLU A 96 19.41 -7.47 13.48
CA GLU A 96 20.40 -7.38 12.42
C GLU A 96 20.10 -8.41 11.31
N GLY A 97 20.43 -8.05 10.06
CA GLY A 97 20.28 -8.93 8.90
C GLY A 97 19.03 -8.66 8.05
N THR A 98 18.62 -9.67 7.28
CA THR A 98 17.55 -9.51 6.27
C THR A 98 16.15 -9.69 6.85
N VAL A 99 16.01 -10.43 7.95
CA VAL A 99 14.74 -10.75 8.60
C VAL A 99 14.30 -9.56 9.45
N VAL A 100 13.16 -8.97 9.12
CA VAL A 100 12.60 -7.82 9.84
C VAL A 100 11.16 -8.12 10.25
N PRO A 101 10.89 -8.29 11.55
CA PRO A 101 9.53 -8.43 12.05
C PRO A 101 8.70 -7.19 11.73
N LEU A 102 7.56 -7.41 11.12
CA LEU A 102 6.60 -6.38 10.75
C LEU A 102 5.53 -6.27 11.82
N THR A 103 5.13 -5.03 12.09
CA THR A 103 4.15 -4.70 13.12
C THR A 103 3.09 -3.78 12.53
N ASN A 104 1.85 -4.04 12.91
CA ASN A 104 0.83 -3.03 13.19
C ASN A 104 -0.47 -3.68 13.71
N GLY A 105 -0.44 -4.97 14.05
CA GLY A 105 -1.58 -5.73 14.53
C GLY A 105 -2.68 -5.96 13.48
N PRO A 106 -3.75 -6.66 13.87
CA PRO A 106 -4.90 -6.93 13.02
C PRO A 106 -5.55 -5.63 12.49
N PRO A 107 -6.00 -5.59 11.22
CA PRO A 107 -6.73 -4.45 10.66
C PRO A 107 -8.00 -4.08 11.44
N GLU A 108 -8.59 -5.06 12.13
CA GLU A 108 -9.80 -4.94 12.93
C GLU A 108 -9.56 -4.10 14.19
N ASP A 109 -8.47 -4.35 14.91
CA ASP A 109 -8.08 -3.58 16.11
C ASP A 109 -7.66 -2.14 15.78
N ARG A 110 -7.26 -1.92 14.52
CA ARG A 110 -6.84 -0.61 14.02
C ARG A 110 -7.95 0.15 13.30
N ARG A 111 -9.20 -0.31 13.35
CA ARG A 111 -10.38 0.35 12.73
C ARG A 111 -10.47 1.85 13.01
N ARG A 112 -10.15 2.28 14.24
CA ARG A 112 -10.19 3.71 14.62
C ARG A 112 -9.21 4.59 13.82
N LEU A 113 -8.09 4.02 13.34
CA LEU A 113 -7.01 4.72 12.63
C LEU A 113 -7.11 4.60 11.11
N ARG A 114 -8.16 3.94 10.59
CA ARG A 114 -8.23 3.56 9.19
C ARG A 114 -8.06 4.73 8.24
N TYR A 115 -7.38 4.42 7.15
CA TYR A 115 -7.42 5.18 5.92
C TYR A 115 -8.64 4.72 5.10
N ALA A 116 -9.32 5.66 4.45
CA ALA A 116 -10.30 5.39 3.42
C ALA A 116 -10.21 6.50 2.35
N ASN A 117 -10.38 6.14 1.09
CA ASN A 117 -10.59 7.10 0.01
C ASN A 117 -11.79 6.66 -0.81
N TYR A 118 -12.84 7.48 -0.83
CA TYR A 118 -14.07 7.22 -1.58
C TYR A 118 -14.64 8.52 -2.13
N ASN A 119 -15.14 8.50 -3.37
CA ASN A 119 -15.77 9.65 -4.03
C ASN A 119 -14.91 10.93 -4.00
N GLY A 120 -13.59 10.79 -4.19
CA GLY A 120 -12.63 11.91 -4.15
C GLY A 120 -12.40 12.50 -2.75
N THR A 121 -12.85 11.82 -1.70
CA THR A 121 -12.62 12.22 -0.31
C THR A 121 -11.73 11.21 0.38
N ARG A 122 -10.54 11.65 0.82
CA ARG A 122 -9.67 10.90 1.72
C ARG A 122 -10.05 11.18 3.18
N GLU A 123 -10.10 10.11 3.98
CA GLU A 123 -10.03 10.16 5.44
C GLU A 123 -8.84 9.32 5.90
N SER A 124 -7.75 9.94 6.38
CA SER A 124 -6.72 9.25 7.17
C SER A 124 -6.92 9.56 8.64
N ARG A 125 -7.41 8.59 9.43
CA ARG A 125 -7.72 8.84 10.84
C ARG A 125 -6.51 8.81 11.76
N GLY A 126 -5.41 8.21 11.32
CA GLY A 126 -4.15 8.21 12.03
C GLY A 126 -2.96 8.32 11.09
N VAL A 127 -1.95 9.06 11.51
CA VAL A 127 -0.67 9.20 10.83
C VAL A 127 0.46 8.91 11.81
N ARG A 128 1.42 8.11 11.37
CA ARG A 128 2.69 7.85 12.06
C ARG A 128 3.78 8.70 11.39
N ILE A 129 4.62 9.34 12.17
CA ILE A 129 5.74 10.14 11.67
C ILE A 129 7.04 9.56 12.23
N PHE A 130 8.01 9.36 11.35
CA PHE A 130 9.41 9.14 11.70
C PHE A 130 10.23 10.38 11.35
N LEU A 131 10.95 10.94 12.31
CA LEU A 131 11.87 12.07 12.11
C LEU A 131 13.31 11.58 12.28
N ALA A 132 14.13 11.72 11.24
CA ALA A 132 15.54 11.34 11.30
C ALA A 132 16.38 12.51 11.84
N LEU A 133 17.14 12.29 12.92
CA LEU A 133 18.13 13.23 13.45
C LEU A 133 19.56 12.89 13.03
N GLU A 134 19.74 11.71 12.45
CA GLU A 134 20.96 11.22 11.82
C GLU A 134 20.57 10.46 10.55
N PRO A 135 21.46 10.34 9.55
CA PRO A 135 21.17 9.51 8.38
C PRO A 135 20.96 8.04 8.77
N THR A 136 19.93 7.40 8.23
CA THR A 136 19.75 5.95 8.37
C THR A 136 20.87 5.22 7.62
N SER A 137 21.35 4.12 8.18
CA SER A 137 22.42 3.33 7.55
C SER A 137 21.85 2.37 6.49
N LYS A 138 22.72 1.80 5.65
CA LYS A 138 22.29 0.77 4.68
C LYS A 138 21.86 -0.54 5.32
N ASP A 139 22.29 -0.76 6.56
CA ASP A 139 22.02 -1.98 7.32
C ASP A 139 21.01 -1.71 8.46
N GLY A 140 20.39 -0.52 8.48
CA GLY A 140 19.39 -0.19 9.48
C GLY A 140 18.56 1.04 9.17
N GLY A 141 17.24 0.87 9.29
CA GLY A 141 16.24 1.84 8.88
C GLY A 141 14.83 1.34 9.13
N VAL A 142 13.87 2.18 8.75
CA VAL A 142 12.44 1.85 8.83
C VAL A 142 12.05 1.08 7.59
N VAL A 143 11.54 -0.13 7.79
CA VAL A 143 11.02 -1.00 6.73
C VAL A 143 9.51 -0.82 6.66
N LEU A 144 8.98 -0.59 5.47
CA LEU A 144 7.57 -0.34 5.21
C LEU A 144 7.01 -1.37 4.24
N VAL A 145 5.77 -1.81 4.42
CA VAL A 145 5.05 -2.57 3.39
C VAL A 145 4.13 -1.63 2.62
N THR A 146 4.49 -1.31 1.38
CA THR A 146 3.73 -0.32 0.59
C THR A 146 2.32 -0.81 0.26
N ALA A 147 1.36 0.12 0.26
CA ALA A 147 -0.09 -0.09 0.14
C ALA A 147 -0.79 -0.86 1.28
N SER A 148 -0.05 -1.35 2.30
CA SER A 148 -0.63 -2.16 3.39
C SER A 148 -1.57 -1.39 4.34
N HIS A 149 -1.65 -0.06 4.23
CA HIS A 149 -2.62 0.77 4.95
C HIS A 149 -4.07 0.50 4.53
N ASN A 150 -4.27 -0.03 3.32
CA ASN A 150 -5.55 -0.43 2.73
C ASN A 150 -5.91 -1.91 2.96
N ARG A 151 -5.06 -2.70 3.63
CA ARG A 151 -5.29 -4.14 3.80
C ARG A 151 -6.59 -4.41 4.54
N SER A 152 -7.31 -5.43 4.11
CA SER A 152 -8.53 -5.88 4.77
C SER A 152 -8.32 -7.16 5.59
N THR A 153 -7.19 -7.83 5.38
CA THR A 153 -6.85 -9.11 6.00
C THR A 153 -5.47 -9.06 6.67
N GLU A 154 -5.22 -10.03 7.56
CA GLU A 154 -3.88 -10.20 8.12
C GLU A 154 -2.93 -10.86 7.12
N PRO A 155 -1.68 -10.40 7.04
CA PRO A 155 -0.61 -11.14 6.35
C PRO A 155 -0.37 -12.54 6.95
N PRO A 156 0.16 -13.47 6.14
CA PRO A 156 0.72 -14.72 6.64
C PRO A 156 1.73 -14.51 7.78
N ALA A 157 1.71 -15.40 8.78
CA ALA A 157 2.50 -15.25 10.00
C ALA A 157 4.02 -15.30 9.74
N ASP A 158 4.46 -16.12 8.80
CA ASP A 158 5.85 -16.19 8.34
C ASP A 158 6.30 -14.88 7.68
N PHE A 159 5.47 -14.26 6.84
CA PHE A 159 5.75 -12.91 6.32
C PHE A 159 5.83 -11.85 7.43
N LEU A 160 4.92 -11.87 8.42
CA LEU A 160 4.99 -10.96 9.57
C LEU A 160 6.26 -11.10 10.39
N THR A 161 6.75 -12.33 10.58
CA THR A 161 8.01 -12.56 11.29
C THR A 161 9.24 -12.19 10.47
N GLY A 162 9.07 -11.91 9.16
CA GLY A 162 10.15 -11.67 8.21
C GLY A 162 10.85 -12.96 7.74
N ALA A 163 10.27 -14.13 8.02
CA ALA A 163 10.81 -15.42 7.60
C ALA A 163 10.61 -15.67 6.10
N ASP A 164 9.59 -15.05 5.50
CA ASP A 164 9.37 -15.02 4.07
C ASP A 164 9.48 -13.60 3.50
N ASP A 165 10.01 -13.47 2.29
CA ASP A 165 10.14 -12.20 1.56
C ASP A 165 9.27 -12.22 0.31
N LEU A 166 8.10 -11.59 0.42
CA LEU A 166 7.18 -11.40 -0.69
C LEU A 166 7.61 -10.31 -1.68
N GLY A 167 8.77 -9.66 -1.46
CA GLY A 167 9.25 -8.54 -2.28
C GLY A 167 8.38 -7.30 -2.17
N MET A 168 7.69 -7.15 -1.04
CA MET A 168 6.69 -6.09 -0.81
C MET A 168 7.19 -4.96 0.10
N THR A 169 8.40 -5.08 0.63
CA THR A 169 8.97 -4.11 1.55
C THR A 169 9.77 -3.03 0.82
N GLU A 170 9.65 -1.80 1.29
CA GLU A 170 10.52 -0.69 0.94
C GLU A 170 11.21 -0.15 2.19
N GLU A 171 12.43 0.35 2.03
CA GLU A 171 13.21 0.96 3.10
C GLU A 171 13.71 2.32 2.61
N PRO A 172 12.98 3.40 2.91
CA PRO A 172 13.40 4.75 2.55
C PRO A 172 14.71 5.11 3.26
N GLU A 173 15.72 5.52 2.50
CA GLU A 173 16.96 6.10 3.05
C GLU A 173 16.67 7.54 3.52
N LEU A 174 16.76 7.78 4.83
CA LEU A 174 16.53 9.09 5.43
C LEU A 174 17.86 9.78 5.72
N GLN A 175 17.93 11.07 5.43
CA GLN A 175 19.00 11.95 5.90
C GLN A 175 18.60 12.66 7.20
N ALA A 176 19.59 13.19 7.93
CA ALA A 176 19.32 14.02 9.10
C ALA A 176 18.43 15.23 8.72
N GLY A 177 17.30 15.38 9.41
CA GLY A 177 16.28 16.38 9.17
C GLY A 177 15.16 15.95 8.21
N ASP A 178 15.22 14.75 7.65
CA ASP A 178 14.14 14.19 6.85
C ASP A 178 12.98 13.70 7.73
N VAL A 179 11.79 13.70 7.13
CA VAL A 179 10.55 13.23 7.74
C VAL A 179 9.90 12.19 6.85
N LEU A 180 9.55 11.05 7.44
CA LEU A 180 8.78 9.99 6.80
C LEU A 180 7.40 9.93 7.44
N ILE A 181 6.37 10.22 6.66
CA ILE A 181 4.97 10.31 7.10
C ILE A 181 4.23 9.10 6.56
N CYS A 182 3.68 8.26 7.43
CA CYS A 182 3.00 7.02 7.07
C CYS A 182 1.55 7.03 7.56
N ALA A 183 0.63 6.38 6.85
CA ALA A 183 -0.66 6.02 7.42
C ALA A 183 -0.43 5.15 8.67
N ALA A 184 -1.11 5.46 9.78
CA ALA A 184 -0.86 4.77 11.05
C ALA A 184 -1.27 3.29 11.02
N THR A 185 -2.00 2.83 10.01
CA THR A 185 -2.33 1.41 9.78
C THR A 185 -1.29 0.67 8.95
N MET A 186 -0.37 1.35 8.26
CA MET A 186 0.65 0.72 7.41
C MET A 186 1.55 -0.24 8.21
N LEU A 187 1.80 -1.44 7.71
CA LEU A 187 2.76 -2.38 8.33
C LEU A 187 4.17 -1.80 8.22
N CYS A 188 4.89 -1.83 9.33
CA CYS A 188 6.29 -1.40 9.39
C CYS A 188 7.11 -2.24 10.36
N GLY A 189 8.42 -2.26 10.14
CA GLY A 189 9.41 -2.83 11.04
C GLY A 189 10.65 -1.94 11.09
N VAL A 190 11.61 -2.34 11.92
CA VAL A 190 12.91 -1.67 12.03
C VAL A 190 13.98 -2.71 11.77
N ARG A 191 14.93 -2.40 10.89
CA ARG A 191 16.11 -3.21 10.67
C ARG A 191 17.28 -2.64 11.46
N GLY A 192 18.05 -3.52 12.08
CA GLY A 192 19.33 -3.18 12.71
C GLY A 192 19.25 -1.92 13.55
N ARG A 193 20.23 -1.03 13.39
CA ARG A 193 20.25 0.27 14.06
C ARG A 193 19.79 1.37 13.12
N PRO A 194 18.61 1.97 13.31
CA PRO A 194 18.12 3.05 12.44
C PRO A 194 18.86 4.38 12.66
N GLY A 195 19.76 4.46 13.64
CA GLY A 195 20.34 5.72 14.10
C GLY A 195 19.36 6.46 15.02
N ARG A 196 19.49 7.78 15.12
CA ARG A 196 18.54 8.60 15.90
C ARG A 196 17.30 8.92 15.07
N VAL A 197 16.31 8.04 15.13
CA VAL A 197 14.99 8.26 14.54
C VAL A 197 13.95 8.40 15.65
N ILE A 198 13.11 9.43 15.58
CA ILE A 198 11.98 9.64 16.50
C ILE A 198 10.70 9.15 15.84
N GLU A 199 9.93 8.30 16.51
CA GLU A 199 8.54 7.99 16.15
C GLU A 199 7.58 8.84 16.97
N THR A 200 6.55 9.38 16.33
CA THR A 200 5.37 9.98 16.97
C THR A 200 4.12 9.62 16.16
N GLN A 201 2.94 9.66 16.78
CA GLN A 201 1.67 9.40 16.07
C GLN A 201 0.65 10.49 16.35
N TYR A 202 -0.14 10.80 15.33
CA TYR A 202 -1.23 11.76 15.37
C TYR A 202 -2.52 11.10 14.90
N VAL A 203 -3.64 11.59 15.41
CA VAL A 203 -4.98 11.16 14.99
C VAL A 203 -5.85 12.37 14.65
N SER A 204 -6.84 12.15 13.79
CA SER A 204 -7.82 13.18 13.46
C SER A 204 -8.66 13.56 14.69
N ALA A 205 -9.21 14.77 14.70
CA ALA A 205 -10.08 15.27 15.78
C ALA A 205 -11.29 14.36 16.07
N ARG A 206 -11.68 13.52 15.10
CA ARG A 206 -12.82 12.60 15.18
C ARG A 206 -12.46 11.25 15.76
N THR A 207 -11.18 11.02 16.03
CA THR A 207 -10.66 9.73 16.46
C THR A 207 -10.38 9.76 17.95
N ARG A 208 -10.82 8.71 18.66
CA ARG A 208 -10.53 8.55 20.08
C ARG A 208 -9.03 8.31 20.29
N PRO A 209 -8.36 9.08 21.18
CA PRO A 209 -6.96 8.82 21.52
C PRO A 209 -6.75 7.42 22.09
N THR A 210 -5.56 6.85 21.89
CA THR A 210 -5.12 5.55 22.40
C THR A 210 -5.18 5.50 23.93
N ALA A 211 -4.77 6.58 24.61
CA ALA A 211 -4.89 6.71 26.06
C ALA A 211 -6.36 6.81 26.53
N GLY A 212 -7.30 6.98 25.60
CA GLY A 212 -8.67 7.36 25.86
C GLY A 212 -8.77 8.77 26.43
N TYR A 213 -9.99 9.20 26.71
CA TYR A 213 -10.21 10.39 27.53
C TYR A 213 -9.96 10.07 29.01
N PRO A 214 -9.59 11.08 29.81
CA PRO A 214 -9.60 10.95 31.27
C PRO A 214 -10.93 10.38 31.74
N GLN A 215 -10.86 9.47 32.72
CA GLN A 215 -12.06 8.98 33.37
C GLN A 215 -12.76 10.15 34.08
N ILE A 216 -14.07 10.25 33.90
CA ILE A 216 -14.89 11.22 34.64
C ILE A 216 -15.58 10.54 35.80
N ASP A 217 -15.94 11.34 36.81
CA ASP A 217 -16.67 10.86 37.97
C ASP A 217 -18.04 10.30 37.56
N SER A 218 -18.39 9.16 38.13
CA SER A 218 -19.67 8.51 37.86
C SER A 218 -20.82 9.37 38.43
N PRO A 219 -21.93 9.56 37.70
CA PRO A 219 -23.14 10.11 38.29
C PRO A 219 -23.67 9.15 39.38
N GLU A 220 -24.32 9.70 40.41
CA GLU A 220 -24.74 8.95 41.60
C GLU A 220 -25.52 7.67 41.26
N TRP A 221 -26.54 7.77 40.40
CA TRP A 221 -27.38 6.62 40.01
C TRP A 221 -26.58 5.46 39.39
N ALA A 222 -25.46 5.74 38.72
CA ALA A 222 -24.65 4.70 38.09
C ALA A 222 -23.82 3.92 39.11
N THR A 223 -23.58 4.48 40.30
CA THR A 223 -22.89 3.80 41.40
C THR A 223 -23.74 2.69 42.04
N GLU A 224 -25.06 2.78 41.91
CA GLU A 224 -26.03 1.80 42.43
C GLU A 224 -26.19 0.56 41.52
N LEU A 225 -25.62 0.60 40.32
CA LEU A 225 -25.74 -0.46 39.33
C LEU A 225 -24.85 -1.67 39.67
N THR A 226 -25.27 -2.86 39.20
CA THR A 226 -24.42 -4.05 39.23
C THR A 226 -23.16 -3.87 38.36
N PRO A 227 -22.07 -4.64 38.60
CA PRO A 227 -20.86 -4.55 37.79
C PRO A 227 -21.11 -4.73 36.27
N GLY A 228 -22.01 -5.64 35.89
CA GLY A 228 -22.41 -5.83 34.50
C GLY A 228 -23.11 -4.61 33.91
N GLN A 229 -24.05 -4.01 34.66
CA GLN A 229 -24.72 -2.78 34.24
C GLN A 229 -23.75 -1.59 34.17
N GLN A 230 -22.83 -1.46 35.13
CA GLN A 230 -21.76 -0.46 35.12
C GLN A 230 -20.86 -0.61 33.91
N ALA A 231 -20.49 -1.84 33.54
CA ALA A 231 -19.70 -2.11 32.34
C ALA A 231 -20.43 -1.70 31.05
N VAL A 232 -21.75 -1.91 30.97
CA VAL A 232 -22.56 -1.51 29.81
C VAL A 232 -22.69 0.02 29.69
N VAL A 233 -23.05 0.73 30.78
CA VAL A 233 -23.27 2.19 30.72
C VAL A 233 -21.99 3.01 30.88
N GLY A 234 -20.91 2.36 31.30
CA GLY A 234 -19.67 2.99 31.74
C GLY A 234 -19.02 3.88 30.69
N THR A 235 -19.08 3.53 29.40
CA THR A 235 -18.58 4.40 28.32
C THR A 235 -19.28 5.76 28.32
N ARG A 236 -20.58 5.82 28.66
CA ARG A 236 -21.36 7.06 28.74
C ARG A 236 -21.21 7.78 30.09
N THR A 237 -21.05 7.03 31.18
CA THR A 237 -21.09 7.59 32.54
C THR A 237 -19.74 7.95 33.10
N THR A 238 -18.69 7.20 32.75
CA THR A 238 -17.31 7.39 33.25
C THR A 238 -16.28 7.47 32.13
N GLY A 239 -16.67 7.19 30.88
CA GLY A 239 -15.74 7.02 29.76
C GLY A 239 -15.03 5.66 29.74
N ARG A 240 -15.45 4.72 30.60
CA ARG A 240 -14.87 3.37 30.74
C ARG A 240 -15.98 2.33 30.79
N GLY A 241 -16.14 1.54 29.73
CA GLY A 241 -17.03 0.38 29.70
C GLY A 241 -16.30 -0.93 29.99
N GLY A 242 -16.95 -2.06 29.71
CA GLY A 242 -16.32 -3.38 29.78
C GLY A 242 -17.08 -4.42 28.96
N THR A 243 -16.43 -5.55 28.69
CA THR A 243 -17.06 -6.68 28.00
C THR A 243 -18.02 -7.40 28.95
N VAL A 244 -19.27 -7.57 28.53
CA VAL A 244 -20.29 -8.27 29.29
C VAL A 244 -20.74 -9.49 28.50
N LEU A 245 -20.63 -10.67 29.12
CA LEU A 245 -21.08 -11.94 28.55
C LEU A 245 -22.38 -12.39 29.20
N SER A 246 -23.10 -13.29 28.52
CA SER A 246 -24.36 -13.87 28.99
C SER A 246 -24.50 -15.31 28.51
N ASP A 247 -25.09 -16.17 29.35
CA ASP A 247 -25.56 -17.51 28.98
C ASP A 247 -27.07 -17.55 28.73
N GLY A 248 -27.74 -16.39 28.76
CA GLY A 248 -29.19 -16.26 28.64
C GLY A 248 -29.92 -16.21 29.98
N GLU A 249 -29.27 -16.60 31.08
CA GLU A 249 -29.85 -16.56 32.44
C GLU A 249 -29.12 -15.56 33.35
N ARG A 250 -27.80 -15.41 33.20
CA ARG A 250 -26.97 -14.47 33.97
C ARG A 250 -26.02 -13.68 33.08
N THR A 251 -25.59 -12.53 33.58
CA THR A 251 -24.55 -11.70 32.97
C THR A 251 -23.34 -11.57 33.88
N TRP A 252 -22.14 -11.48 33.28
CA TRP A 252 -20.90 -11.22 34.02
C TRP A 252 -19.94 -10.37 33.19
N VAL A 253 -19.14 -9.58 33.90
CA VAL A 253 -18.04 -8.82 33.28
C VAL A 253 -16.89 -9.78 33.01
N ALA A 254 -16.34 -9.73 31.81
CA ALA A 254 -15.24 -10.58 31.39
C ALA A 254 -14.09 -9.75 30.83
N GLN A 255 -12.88 -10.30 30.94
CA GLN A 255 -11.70 -9.84 30.20
C GLN A 255 -11.48 -10.84 29.07
N VAL A 256 -12.31 -10.75 28.03
CA VAL A 256 -12.17 -11.56 26.82
C VAL A 256 -11.96 -10.63 25.64
N GLU A 257 -11.02 -11.01 24.78
CA GLU A 257 -10.83 -10.40 23.48
C GLU A 257 -11.82 -11.05 22.51
N GLU A 258 -12.67 -10.24 21.89
CA GLU A 258 -13.62 -10.71 20.89
C GLU A 258 -12.84 -11.22 19.68
N GLN A 259 -12.98 -12.51 19.38
CA GLN A 259 -12.36 -13.08 18.19
C GLN A 259 -13.12 -12.59 16.95
N PRO A 260 -12.44 -12.16 15.88
CA PRO A 260 -13.09 -11.84 14.62
C PRO A 260 -13.90 -13.05 14.12
N ALA A 261 -15.08 -12.81 13.56
CA ALA A 261 -15.85 -13.87 12.94
C ALA A 261 -15.01 -14.52 11.81
N THR A 262 -14.64 -15.79 11.99
CA THR A 262 -13.88 -16.54 10.98
C THR A 262 -14.75 -16.86 9.78
N VAL A 263 -14.19 -16.72 8.58
CA VAL A 263 -14.87 -17.06 7.33
C VAL A 263 -14.40 -18.44 6.87
N ALA A 264 -15.34 -19.33 6.56
CA ALA A 264 -15.05 -20.46 5.70
C ALA A 264 -15.17 -20.02 4.24
N TYR A 265 -14.09 -20.12 3.46
CA TYR A 265 -14.18 -19.99 2.01
C TYR A 265 -15.08 -21.13 1.51
N ASN A 266 -16.27 -20.82 0.99
CA ASN A 266 -17.14 -21.79 0.34
C ASN A 266 -16.59 -22.16 -1.06
N LEU A 267 -15.32 -22.55 -1.12
CA LEU A 267 -14.60 -23.00 -2.30
C LEU A 267 -14.22 -24.47 -2.12
N ASP A 268 -14.13 -25.20 -3.22
CA ASP A 268 -13.56 -26.54 -3.21
C ASP A 268 -12.07 -26.49 -2.85
N GLU A 269 -11.53 -27.60 -2.33
CA GLU A 269 -10.15 -27.70 -1.85
C GLU A 269 -9.09 -27.31 -2.89
N ASN A 270 -9.36 -27.49 -4.19
CA ASN A 270 -8.42 -27.16 -5.26
C ASN A 270 -8.48 -25.70 -5.67
N SER A 271 -9.51 -24.97 -5.25
CA SER A 271 -9.71 -23.55 -5.51
C SER A 271 -9.40 -22.66 -4.31
N LEU A 272 -9.02 -23.25 -3.17
CA LEU A 272 -8.52 -22.48 -2.05
C LEU A 272 -7.25 -21.71 -2.46
N PRO A 273 -7.21 -20.39 -2.20
CA PRO A 273 -6.04 -19.60 -2.52
C PRO A 273 -4.87 -19.99 -1.62
N ASP A 274 -3.67 -19.84 -2.14
CA ASP A 274 -2.48 -19.78 -1.30
C ASP A 274 -2.54 -18.50 -0.43
N PRO A 275 -2.29 -18.56 0.89
CA PRO A 275 -2.41 -17.39 1.76
C PRO A 275 -1.49 -16.23 1.37
N HIS A 276 -0.29 -16.51 0.85
CA HIS A 276 0.65 -15.49 0.38
C HIS A 276 0.17 -14.84 -0.90
N GLU A 277 -0.31 -15.63 -1.87
CA GLU A 277 -0.93 -15.07 -3.09
C GLU A 277 -2.16 -14.22 -2.78
N LEU A 278 -3.05 -14.69 -1.90
CA LEU A 278 -4.25 -13.96 -1.51
C LEU A 278 -3.91 -12.61 -0.88
N TRP A 279 -2.99 -12.62 0.09
CA TRP A 279 -2.62 -11.40 0.79
C TRP A 279 -1.84 -10.44 -0.12
N PHE A 280 -0.93 -10.95 -0.96
CA PHE A 280 -0.24 -10.14 -1.96
C PHE A 280 -1.26 -9.47 -2.89
N TRP A 281 -2.28 -10.22 -3.35
CA TRP A 281 -3.35 -9.68 -4.18
C TRP A 281 -4.18 -8.62 -3.45
N ASP A 282 -4.53 -8.80 -2.17
CA ASP A 282 -5.26 -7.82 -1.34
C ASP A 282 -4.57 -6.44 -1.38
N VAL A 283 -3.24 -6.46 -1.24
CA VAL A 283 -2.43 -5.26 -1.05
C VAL A 283 -1.96 -4.67 -2.38
N ARG A 284 -1.69 -5.51 -3.39
CA ARG A 284 -1.07 -5.07 -4.66
C ARG A 284 -2.02 -5.05 -5.85
N GLY A 285 -3.09 -5.83 -5.82
CA GLY A 285 -4.04 -5.96 -6.93
C GLY A 285 -3.49 -6.69 -8.16
N TYR A 286 -2.37 -7.41 -8.05
CA TYR A 286 -1.81 -8.22 -9.15
C TYR A 286 -1.10 -9.47 -8.62
N LEU A 287 -0.88 -10.45 -9.51
CA LEU A 287 0.01 -11.59 -9.27
C LEU A 287 0.97 -11.76 -10.45
N ILE A 288 2.18 -12.26 -10.18
CA ILE A 288 3.15 -12.64 -11.22
C ILE A 288 3.36 -14.15 -11.16
N LEU A 289 2.91 -14.85 -12.18
CA LEU A 289 3.12 -16.30 -12.32
C LEU A 289 4.34 -16.54 -13.21
N ARG A 290 5.37 -17.19 -12.64
CA ARG A 290 6.62 -17.48 -13.34
C ARG A 290 6.61 -18.89 -13.91
N GLY A 291 7.23 -19.07 -15.08
CA GLY A 291 7.41 -20.39 -15.69
C GLY A 291 6.10 -21.08 -16.11
N VAL A 292 5.05 -20.32 -16.39
CA VAL A 292 3.76 -20.88 -16.85
C VAL A 292 3.90 -21.46 -18.26
N MET A 293 4.64 -20.77 -19.14
CA MET A 293 4.96 -21.25 -20.48
C MET A 293 6.31 -21.97 -20.47
N ASP A 294 6.33 -23.17 -21.01
CA ASP A 294 7.59 -23.86 -21.33
C ASP A 294 8.28 -23.21 -22.54
N GLU A 295 9.56 -23.53 -22.74
CA GLU A 295 10.40 -22.90 -23.79
C GLU A 295 9.84 -23.15 -25.20
N GLU A 296 9.32 -24.35 -25.46
CA GLU A 296 8.77 -24.72 -26.77
C GLU A 296 7.48 -23.95 -27.07
N TRP A 297 6.59 -23.86 -26.10
CA TRP A 297 5.34 -23.12 -26.21
C TRP A 297 5.60 -21.62 -26.37
N LEU A 298 6.53 -21.06 -25.60
CA LEU A 298 6.94 -19.67 -25.74
C LEU A 298 7.51 -19.38 -27.14
N ALA A 299 8.37 -20.27 -27.65
CA ALA A 299 8.92 -20.16 -29.00
C ALA A 299 7.82 -20.28 -30.07
N ALA A 300 6.84 -21.17 -29.89
CA ALA A 300 5.70 -21.30 -30.80
C ALA A 300 4.83 -20.05 -30.82
N ALA A 301 4.56 -19.45 -29.65
CA ALA A 301 3.80 -18.21 -29.54
C ALA A 301 4.50 -17.05 -30.25
N ASN A 302 5.81 -16.90 -30.05
CA ASN A 302 6.60 -15.86 -30.76
C ASN A 302 6.60 -16.08 -32.27
N ARG A 303 6.82 -17.31 -32.76
CA ARG A 303 6.70 -17.63 -34.20
C ARG A 303 5.32 -17.31 -34.76
N ALA A 304 4.26 -17.45 -33.96
CA ALA A 304 2.90 -17.10 -34.38
C ALA A 304 2.68 -15.57 -34.47
N VAL A 305 3.29 -14.80 -33.57
CA VAL A 305 3.33 -13.34 -33.67
C VAL A 305 4.11 -12.91 -34.91
N ASP A 306 5.30 -13.47 -35.14
CA ASP A 306 6.13 -13.19 -36.33
C ASP A 306 5.36 -13.48 -37.61
N TYR A 307 4.71 -14.65 -37.70
CA TYR A 307 3.85 -14.99 -38.82
C TYR A 307 2.71 -13.98 -39.03
N ALA A 308 2.03 -13.56 -37.94
CA ALA A 308 0.97 -12.57 -38.03
C ALA A 308 1.48 -11.21 -38.54
N LEU A 309 2.72 -10.83 -38.20
CA LEU A 309 3.38 -9.64 -38.72
C LEU A 309 3.76 -9.78 -40.20
N ASP A 310 4.26 -10.94 -40.63
CA ASP A 310 4.70 -11.18 -42.00
C ASP A 310 3.54 -11.17 -43.02
N ILE A 311 2.33 -11.56 -42.59
CA ILE A 311 1.17 -11.63 -43.49
C ILE A 311 0.38 -10.32 -43.60
N GLN A 312 0.76 -9.24 -42.91
CA GLN A 312 -0.04 -8.01 -42.80
C GLN A 312 -0.49 -7.46 -44.16
N ASP A 313 0.40 -7.43 -45.15
CA ASP A 313 0.11 -6.92 -46.49
C ASP A 313 -0.89 -7.77 -47.29
N SER A 314 -1.06 -9.04 -46.90
CA SER A 314 -1.98 -9.97 -47.54
C SER A 314 -3.37 -10.00 -46.89
N LEU A 315 -3.53 -9.37 -45.72
CA LEU A 315 -4.78 -9.38 -44.98
C LEU A 315 -5.79 -8.37 -45.58
N PRO A 316 -7.06 -8.76 -45.76
CA PRO A 316 -8.08 -7.83 -46.24
C PRO A 316 -8.36 -6.73 -45.20
N GLU A 317 -8.92 -5.61 -45.66
CA GLU A 317 -9.35 -4.54 -44.77
C GLU A 317 -10.36 -5.04 -43.73
N GLY A 318 -10.18 -4.62 -42.48
CA GLY A 318 -11.01 -5.08 -41.35
C GLY A 318 -10.73 -6.50 -40.83
N HIS A 319 -9.73 -7.21 -41.38
CA HIS A 319 -9.36 -8.53 -40.85
C HIS A 319 -8.90 -8.42 -39.37
N PRO A 320 -9.36 -9.31 -38.47
CA PRO A 320 -9.14 -9.17 -37.01
C PRO A 320 -7.67 -9.21 -36.59
N SER A 321 -6.80 -9.82 -37.40
CA SER A 321 -5.35 -9.87 -37.18
C SER A 321 -4.56 -8.76 -37.86
N ARG A 322 -5.20 -7.76 -38.48
CA ARG A 322 -4.46 -6.56 -38.93
C ARG A 322 -3.95 -5.78 -37.72
N ILE A 323 -2.77 -5.19 -37.85
CA ILE A 323 -2.23 -4.29 -36.84
C ILE A 323 -3.18 -3.11 -36.67
N GLU A 324 -3.57 -2.90 -35.43
CA GLU A 324 -4.30 -1.71 -34.99
C GLU A 324 -3.33 -0.82 -34.21
N GLU A 325 -3.17 0.42 -34.65
CA GLU A 325 -2.44 1.46 -33.92
C GLU A 325 -3.37 2.10 -32.89
N VAL A 326 -3.12 1.86 -31.61
CA VAL A 326 -3.93 2.43 -30.52
C VAL A 326 -3.25 3.65 -29.95
N PRO A 327 -3.72 4.87 -30.25
CA PRO A 327 -3.15 6.07 -29.69
C PRO A 327 -3.47 6.23 -28.20
N GLU A 328 -2.55 6.86 -27.49
CA GLU A 328 -2.70 7.08 -26.06
C GLU A 328 -3.86 8.00 -25.72
N GLN A 329 -4.46 7.77 -24.56
CA GLN A 329 -5.55 8.62 -24.07
C GLN A 329 -5.08 10.07 -23.92
N ALA A 330 -3.88 10.26 -23.35
CA ALA A 330 -3.27 11.58 -23.22
C ALA A 330 -3.11 12.31 -24.57
N LEU A 331 -2.87 11.61 -25.68
CA LEU A 331 -2.84 12.23 -27.01
C LEU A 331 -4.26 12.51 -27.54
N ARG A 332 -5.14 11.51 -27.49
CA ARG A 332 -6.52 11.63 -28.02
C ARG A 332 -7.32 12.75 -27.37
N GLU A 333 -7.07 13.01 -26.09
CA GLU A 333 -7.80 14.01 -25.30
C GLU A 333 -7.16 15.40 -25.32
N ASN A 334 -5.98 15.56 -25.93
CA ASN A 334 -5.23 16.82 -25.98
C ASN A 334 -4.86 17.21 -27.43
N ASP A 335 -5.85 17.20 -28.33
CA ASP A 335 -5.69 17.62 -29.74
C ASP A 335 -4.51 16.95 -30.46
N TRP A 336 -4.23 15.69 -30.14
CA TRP A 336 -3.12 14.90 -30.68
C TRP A 336 -1.73 15.47 -30.37
N GLN A 337 -1.63 16.24 -29.28
CA GLN A 337 -0.38 16.78 -28.76
C GLN A 337 -0.13 16.24 -27.35
N TRP A 338 1.13 15.94 -27.05
CA TRP A 338 1.51 15.57 -25.71
C TRP A 338 1.40 16.80 -24.80
N PRO A 339 0.77 16.68 -23.61
CA PRO A 339 0.89 17.70 -22.58
C PRO A 339 2.37 18.01 -22.27
N GLU A 340 2.69 19.28 -22.03
CA GLU A 340 4.08 19.75 -21.82
C GLU A 340 4.78 18.98 -20.68
N ASP A 341 4.05 18.67 -19.61
CA ASP A 341 4.55 17.95 -18.42
C ASP A 341 4.44 16.42 -18.52
N THR A 342 4.25 15.87 -19.73
CA THR A 342 4.15 14.42 -19.91
C THR A 342 5.44 13.73 -19.44
N SER A 343 5.29 12.75 -18.55
CA SER A 343 6.41 11.94 -18.10
C SER A 343 7.15 11.31 -19.29
N PRO A 344 8.49 11.36 -19.34
CA PRO A 344 9.27 10.70 -20.38
C PRO A 344 9.12 9.16 -20.35
N ARG A 345 8.50 8.60 -19.30
CA ARG A 345 8.15 7.18 -19.23
C ARG A 345 6.86 6.83 -19.97
N LEU A 346 5.97 7.81 -20.18
CA LEU A 346 4.67 7.64 -20.85
C LEU A 346 4.73 8.08 -22.31
N GLY A 347 5.49 9.14 -22.59
CA GLY A 347 5.67 9.65 -23.96
C GLY A 347 6.34 8.65 -24.90
N GLY A 348 6.06 8.80 -26.19
CA GLY A 348 6.62 7.98 -27.26
C GLY A 348 6.27 8.54 -28.64
N GLU A 349 6.95 8.02 -29.67
CA GLU A 349 6.80 8.44 -31.07
C GLU A 349 5.89 7.49 -31.86
N ILE A 350 5.76 6.25 -31.40
CA ILE A 350 4.93 5.20 -32.01
C ILE A 350 3.74 4.97 -31.07
N ASN A 351 2.52 4.91 -31.60
CA ASN A 351 1.34 4.51 -30.82
C ASN A 351 1.48 3.05 -30.34
N ARG A 352 0.44 2.48 -29.71
CA ARG A 352 0.48 1.09 -29.24
C ARG A 352 -0.04 0.14 -30.33
N PRO A 353 0.81 -0.45 -31.18
CA PRO A 353 0.40 -1.47 -32.14
C PRO A 353 -0.05 -2.74 -31.40
N ARG A 354 -1.18 -3.27 -31.84
CA ARG A 354 -1.71 -4.54 -31.33
C ARG A 354 -2.27 -5.40 -32.46
N ILE A 355 -2.26 -6.71 -32.24
CA ILE A 355 -2.81 -7.71 -33.16
C ILE A 355 -3.92 -8.47 -32.44
N GLY A 356 -5.12 -8.52 -33.04
CA GLY A 356 -6.24 -9.33 -32.59
C GLY A 356 -6.36 -10.65 -33.37
N GLY A 357 -7.50 -11.34 -33.22
CA GLY A 357 -7.80 -12.55 -34.00
C GLY A 357 -6.85 -13.72 -33.73
N LEU A 358 -6.19 -13.75 -32.56
CA LEU A 358 -5.14 -14.72 -32.24
C LEU A 358 -5.65 -16.16 -32.26
N TYR A 359 -6.92 -16.37 -31.88
CA TYR A 359 -7.57 -17.69 -31.91
C TYR A 359 -7.91 -18.16 -33.33
N GLN A 360 -7.96 -17.25 -34.30
CA GLN A 360 -8.39 -17.50 -35.67
C GLN A 360 -7.21 -17.58 -36.65
N LEU A 361 -5.98 -17.36 -36.20
CA LEU A 361 -4.79 -17.58 -37.00
C LEU A 361 -4.78 -19.00 -37.60
N PRO A 362 -4.29 -19.19 -38.84
CA PRO A 362 -4.22 -20.51 -39.45
C PRO A 362 -3.33 -21.44 -38.63
N ALA A 363 -3.67 -22.72 -38.59
CA ALA A 363 -2.83 -23.73 -37.96
C ALA A 363 -1.42 -23.73 -38.60
N PRO A 364 -0.34 -23.84 -37.82
CA PRO A 364 -0.31 -24.10 -36.36
C PRO A 364 -0.31 -22.83 -35.48
N HIS A 365 -0.43 -21.63 -36.06
CA HIS A 365 -0.18 -20.36 -35.35
C HIS A 365 -1.26 -19.98 -34.32
N CYS A 366 -2.47 -20.54 -34.38
CA CYS A 366 -3.48 -20.34 -33.33
C CYS A 366 -3.26 -21.21 -32.08
N ASP A 367 -2.60 -22.36 -32.22
CA ASP A 367 -2.44 -23.34 -31.14
C ASP A 367 -1.78 -22.78 -29.86
N PRO A 368 -0.69 -21.99 -29.92
CA PRO A 368 -0.09 -21.44 -28.71
C PRO A 368 -1.04 -20.51 -27.93
N PHE A 369 -1.90 -19.75 -28.61
CA PHE A 369 -2.86 -18.86 -27.96
C PHE A 369 -4.07 -19.64 -27.43
N ARG A 370 -4.55 -20.63 -28.18
CA ARG A 370 -5.62 -21.52 -27.70
C ARG A 370 -5.21 -22.34 -26.48
N ARG A 371 -3.92 -22.68 -26.34
CA ARG A 371 -3.37 -23.33 -25.13
C ARG A 371 -3.44 -22.44 -23.88
N MET A 372 -3.57 -21.12 -24.01
CA MET A 372 -3.77 -20.20 -22.89
C MET A 372 -5.18 -20.31 -22.30
N ILE A 373 -6.17 -20.65 -23.14
CA ILE A 373 -7.58 -20.78 -22.77
C ILE A 373 -7.72 -21.91 -21.76
N GLY A 374 -8.20 -21.59 -20.56
CA GLY A 374 -8.40 -22.59 -19.51
C GLY A 374 -7.09 -23.19 -18.96
N HIS A 375 -5.94 -22.53 -19.13
CA HIS A 375 -4.69 -23.04 -18.60
C HIS A 375 -4.75 -23.23 -17.06
N PRO A 376 -4.40 -24.40 -16.50
CA PRO A 376 -4.64 -24.72 -15.07
C PRO A 376 -4.06 -23.69 -14.09
N ALA A 377 -2.86 -23.16 -14.39
CA ALA A 377 -2.22 -22.15 -13.54
C ALA A 377 -3.07 -20.87 -13.42
N ILE A 378 -3.81 -20.51 -14.46
CA ILE A 378 -4.68 -19.33 -14.50
C ILE A 378 -6.05 -19.67 -13.89
N VAL A 379 -6.67 -20.76 -14.32
CA VAL A 379 -7.99 -21.21 -13.84
C VAL A 379 -8.03 -21.32 -12.32
N LYS A 380 -6.98 -21.90 -11.71
CA LYS A 380 -6.85 -22.03 -10.25
C LYS A 380 -7.00 -20.67 -9.55
N ARG A 381 -6.42 -19.59 -10.09
CA ARG A 381 -6.51 -18.25 -9.50
C ARG A 381 -7.84 -17.56 -9.81
N LEU A 382 -8.31 -17.67 -11.05
CA LEU A 382 -9.58 -17.05 -11.44
C LEU A 382 -10.77 -17.60 -10.64
N ASN A 383 -10.76 -18.87 -10.24
CA ASN A 383 -11.79 -19.46 -9.39
C ASN A 383 -12.00 -18.69 -8.06
N TRP A 384 -10.92 -18.24 -7.42
CA TRP A 384 -11.03 -17.49 -6.17
C TRP A 384 -11.11 -15.98 -6.39
N ILE A 385 -10.43 -15.42 -7.40
CA ILE A 385 -10.46 -13.98 -7.74
C ILE A 385 -11.82 -13.53 -8.29
N LEU A 386 -12.34 -14.22 -9.32
CA LEU A 386 -13.60 -13.87 -10.00
C LEU A 386 -14.78 -14.73 -9.55
N GLY A 387 -14.51 -15.92 -9.01
CA GLY A 387 -15.53 -16.94 -8.78
C GLY A 387 -15.59 -18.00 -9.87
N TYR A 388 -16.37 -19.05 -9.61
CA TYR A 388 -16.62 -20.10 -10.60
C TYR A 388 -17.43 -19.57 -11.78
N GLY A 389 -17.21 -20.15 -12.96
CA GLY A 389 -17.93 -19.78 -14.18
C GLY A 389 -17.48 -18.45 -14.78
N PHE A 390 -16.27 -17.98 -14.46
CA PHE A 390 -15.65 -16.85 -15.15
C PHE A 390 -15.61 -17.09 -16.67
N ARG A 391 -15.61 -16.00 -17.44
CA ARG A 391 -15.58 -16.00 -18.89
C ARG A 391 -14.76 -14.82 -19.39
N GLU A 392 -14.17 -14.96 -20.58
CA GLU A 392 -13.55 -13.84 -21.27
C GLU A 392 -14.61 -12.77 -21.57
N SER A 393 -14.30 -11.51 -21.27
CA SER A 393 -15.14 -10.36 -21.63
C SER A 393 -14.87 -9.88 -23.06
N THR A 394 -13.64 -10.06 -23.54
CA THR A 394 -13.17 -9.67 -24.88
C THR A 394 -12.14 -10.68 -25.38
N GLU A 395 -12.01 -10.82 -26.71
CA GLU A 395 -10.92 -11.59 -27.31
C GLU A 395 -9.54 -11.04 -26.90
N PRO A 396 -8.51 -11.89 -26.76
CA PRO A 396 -7.18 -11.43 -26.42
C PRO A 396 -6.55 -10.66 -27.58
N MET A 397 -5.65 -9.76 -27.22
CA MET A 397 -4.81 -9.01 -28.14
C MET A 397 -3.34 -9.17 -27.75
N CYS A 398 -2.49 -9.21 -28.76
CA CYS A 398 -1.05 -9.17 -28.59
C CYS A 398 -0.57 -7.74 -28.77
N CYS A 399 0.00 -7.16 -27.71
CA CYS A 399 0.70 -5.88 -27.78
C CYS A 399 2.10 -6.10 -28.37
N VAL A 400 2.40 -5.47 -29.51
CA VAL A 400 3.66 -5.69 -30.24
C VAL A 400 4.49 -4.41 -30.22
N TYR A 401 5.06 -4.04 -29.07
CA TYR A 401 5.67 -2.72 -28.87
C TYR A 401 7.12 -2.64 -29.40
N PRO A 402 7.38 -2.02 -30.58
CA PRO A 402 8.73 -1.66 -30.97
C PRO A 402 9.34 -0.59 -30.06
N THR A 403 10.66 -0.43 -30.13
CA THR A 403 11.36 0.69 -29.49
C THR A 403 10.79 2.01 -29.99
N GLY A 404 10.42 2.90 -29.06
CA GLY A 404 9.77 4.18 -29.37
C GLY A 404 8.25 4.17 -29.19
N THR A 405 7.64 2.99 -28.94
CA THR A 405 6.24 2.91 -28.52
C THR A 405 5.99 3.65 -27.21
N THR A 406 4.86 4.34 -27.14
CA THR A 406 4.36 5.01 -25.94
C THR A 406 4.26 4.06 -24.75
N GLY A 407 4.52 4.59 -23.55
CA GLY A 407 4.57 3.80 -22.31
C GLY A 407 3.21 3.29 -21.81
N GLY A 408 2.11 3.57 -22.52
CA GLY A 408 0.75 3.31 -22.05
C GLY A 408 0.28 4.37 -21.06
N SER A 409 -0.77 5.14 -21.37
CA SER A 409 -1.45 5.94 -20.35
C SER A 409 -1.96 5.01 -19.24
N LEU A 410 -1.65 5.35 -17.97
CA LEU A 410 -2.19 4.62 -16.83
C LEU A 410 -3.72 4.77 -16.82
N HIS A 411 -4.44 3.66 -16.80
CA HIS A 411 -5.89 3.65 -16.79
C HIS A 411 -6.42 2.55 -15.87
N GLY A 412 -7.50 2.86 -15.16
CA GLY A 412 -8.39 1.86 -14.57
C GLY A 412 -9.60 1.72 -15.48
N GLN A 413 -9.53 0.89 -16.52
CA GLN A 413 -10.71 0.55 -17.31
C GLN A 413 -11.55 -0.47 -16.53
N ASN A 414 -12.27 -0.04 -15.51
CA ASN A 414 -13.25 -0.93 -14.89
C ASN A 414 -14.45 -0.17 -14.33
N PRO A 415 -15.68 -0.44 -14.81
CA PRO A 415 -16.89 -0.17 -14.04
C PRO A 415 -17.07 -1.20 -12.90
N GLY A 416 -16.25 -2.26 -12.86
CA GLY A 416 -16.41 -3.36 -11.91
C GLY A 416 -15.86 -3.07 -10.52
N SER A 417 -16.59 -3.53 -9.50
CA SER A 417 -16.20 -3.34 -8.10
C SER A 417 -15.14 -4.34 -7.62
N HIS A 418 -14.26 -3.89 -6.71
CA HIS A 418 -13.51 -4.76 -5.80
C HIS A 418 -14.20 -4.69 -4.44
N THR A 419 -14.67 -5.82 -3.95
CA THR A 419 -15.33 -5.90 -2.65
C THR A 419 -14.72 -7.02 -1.81
N VAL A 420 -14.45 -6.72 -0.55
CA VAL A 420 -14.18 -7.76 0.45
C VAL A 420 -15.51 -8.09 1.13
N PHE A 421 -16.04 -9.28 0.85
CA PHE A 421 -17.28 -9.75 1.44
C PHE A 421 -17.01 -11.06 2.18
N ASN A 422 -17.28 -11.08 3.49
CA ASN A 422 -16.95 -12.20 4.37
C ASN A 422 -15.53 -12.71 4.10
N GLY A 423 -14.49 -11.88 4.28
CA GLY A 423 -13.08 -12.31 4.14
C GLY A 423 -12.64 -12.79 2.74
N ARG A 424 -13.53 -12.74 1.75
CA ARG A 424 -13.22 -13.05 0.36
C ARG A 424 -13.16 -11.77 -0.45
N GLN A 425 -12.03 -11.56 -1.11
CA GLN A 425 -11.92 -10.55 -2.16
C GLN A 425 -12.64 -11.08 -3.40
N LEU A 426 -13.55 -10.27 -3.91
CA LEU A 426 -14.23 -10.51 -5.16
C LEU A 426 -13.94 -9.34 -6.06
N VAL A 427 -13.48 -9.67 -7.27
CA VAL A 427 -13.31 -8.70 -8.34
C VAL A 427 -14.27 -9.07 -9.45
N GLU A 428 -14.96 -8.08 -10.01
CA GLU A 428 -15.89 -8.34 -11.11
C GLU A 428 -15.18 -8.58 -12.45
N GLN A 429 -13.96 -8.05 -12.60
CA GLN A 429 -13.15 -8.20 -13.80
C GLN A 429 -11.65 -8.09 -13.49
N THR A 430 -10.85 -8.94 -14.12
CA THR A 430 -9.38 -8.88 -14.06
C THR A 430 -8.76 -9.13 -15.43
N ASN A 431 -7.53 -8.65 -15.62
CA ASN A 431 -6.75 -8.85 -16.84
C ASN A 431 -5.73 -9.97 -16.62
N VAL A 432 -5.65 -10.91 -17.56
CA VAL A 432 -4.58 -11.91 -17.61
C VAL A 432 -3.64 -11.55 -18.75
N ALA A 433 -2.42 -11.14 -18.42
CA ALA A 433 -1.40 -10.79 -19.39
C ALA A 433 -0.33 -11.88 -19.49
N TRP A 434 0.02 -12.28 -20.71
CA TRP A 434 1.06 -13.26 -20.99
C TRP A 434 2.31 -12.56 -21.53
N ALA A 435 3.44 -12.73 -20.85
CA ALA A 435 4.71 -12.19 -21.30
C ALA A 435 5.35 -13.16 -22.30
N LEU A 436 5.33 -12.80 -23.59
CA LEU A 436 5.95 -13.61 -24.66
C LEU A 436 7.44 -13.35 -24.85
N HIS A 437 7.94 -12.25 -24.27
CA HIS A 437 9.36 -11.93 -24.24
C HIS A 437 9.84 -11.89 -22.79
N GLY A 438 11.00 -12.48 -22.55
CA GLY A 438 11.71 -12.24 -21.29
C GLY A 438 12.01 -10.75 -21.21
N ARG A 439 11.54 -10.08 -20.15
CA ARG A 439 12.13 -8.79 -19.80
C ARG A 439 13.61 -9.06 -19.53
N VAL A 440 14.50 -8.36 -20.22
CA VAL A 440 15.75 -7.95 -19.58
C VAL A 440 15.30 -7.07 -18.42
N CYS A 441 15.07 -7.69 -17.26
CA CYS A 441 14.62 -7.01 -16.06
C CYS A 441 15.73 -6.05 -15.62
N ARG A 442 15.65 -4.80 -16.09
CA ARG A 442 15.94 -3.64 -15.24
C ARG A 442 14.69 -3.32 -14.41
N PHE A 443 14.16 -4.29 -13.68
CA PHE A 443 13.62 -3.95 -12.37
C PHE A 443 14.85 -3.61 -11.55
N ARG A 444 15.20 -2.32 -11.50
CA ARG A 444 16.28 -1.84 -10.63
C ARG A 444 15.91 -2.27 -9.21
N ARG A 445 16.60 -3.29 -8.69
CA ARG A 445 16.94 -3.29 -7.26
C ARG A 445 17.57 -1.92 -7.00
N GLY A 446 17.02 -1.20 -6.03
CA GLY A 446 17.33 0.20 -5.78
C GLY A 446 18.83 0.46 -5.76
N GLN A 447 19.32 1.16 -6.77
CA GLN A 447 20.56 1.92 -6.74
C GLN A 447 20.43 3.02 -7.81
N ARG A 448 20.10 4.23 -7.38
CA ARG A 448 20.36 5.43 -8.17
C ARG A 448 21.86 5.70 -8.08
N ARG A 449 22.63 5.34 -9.11
CA ARG A 449 23.90 6.02 -9.36
C ARG A 449 23.58 7.38 -9.97
N VAL A 450 23.84 8.44 -9.22
CA VAL A 450 23.95 9.81 -9.74
C VAL A 450 25.18 9.86 -10.65
N PRO A 451 25.12 10.43 -11.86
CA PRO A 451 26.32 10.71 -12.63
C PRO A 451 27.05 11.87 -11.97
N LEU A 452 28.29 11.64 -11.54
CA LEU A 452 29.24 12.70 -11.23
C LEU A 452 29.43 13.56 -12.49
N ARG A 453 29.14 14.86 -12.36
CA ARG A 453 29.92 15.91 -12.99
C ARG A 453 30.41 16.85 -11.92
#